data_AF-A0A965QT62-F1
#
_entry.id   AF-A0A965QT62-F1
#
_cell.length_a   1.000
_cell.length_b   1.000
_cell.length_c   1.000
_cell.angle_alpha   90.00
_cell.angle_beta   90.00
_cell.angle_gamma   90.00
#
_symmetry.space_group_name_H-M   'P 1'
#
loop_
_entity.id
_entity.type
_entity.pdbx_description
1 polymer ?
#
loop_
_entity_poly.entity_id
_entity_poly.type
_entity_poly.pdbx_seq_one_letter_code
_entity_poly.pdbx_strand_id
1 'polypeptide(L)' 'FANINLTDNVVRFVTGRYDRNPLVIQGPGAGPDVTAGGVFADLLRVGAYLGAGA' A
#
# COMPACT_ATOMS: atom_id res chain seq x y z
N PHE A 1 2.98 2.78 18.41
CA PHE A 1 1.65 3.07 17.83
C PHE A 1 0.96 4.25 18.53
N ALA A 2 1.68 5.32 18.87
CA ALA A 2 1.11 6.44 19.65
C ALA A 2 0.55 7.58 18.77
N ASN A 3 0.49 7.40 17.45
CA ASN A 3 0.07 8.44 16.49
C ASN A 3 -0.66 7.80 15.27
N ILE A 4 -1.69 7.01 15.52
CA ILE A 4 -2.57 6.43 14.50
C ILE A 4 -3.85 7.27 14.50
N ASN A 5 -4.21 7.85 13.35
CA ASN A 5 -5.52 8.48 13.20
C ASN A 5 -6.61 7.41 13.11
N LEU A 6 -7.85 7.72 13.52
CA LEU A 6 -8.92 6.75 13.77
C LEU A 6 -9.21 5.75 12.60
N THR A 7 -8.86 6.11 11.36
CA THR A 7 -9.10 5.32 10.13
C THR A 7 -7.83 4.84 9.43
N ASP A 8 -6.65 5.01 10.04
CA ASP A 8 -5.39 4.56 9.44
C ASP A 8 -5.22 3.04 9.55
N ASN A 9 -4.86 2.40 8.44
CA ASN A 9 -4.33 1.04 8.44
C ASN A 9 -2.80 1.10 8.65
N VAL A 10 -2.27 0.12 9.38
CA VAL A 10 -0.83 -0.02 9.61
C VAL A 10 -0.39 -1.45 9.30
N VAL A 11 0.60 -1.60 8.43
CA VAL A 11 1.21 -2.89 8.06
C VAL A 11 2.70 -2.84 8.37
N ARG A 12 3.19 -3.86 9.09
CA ARG A 12 4.61 -3.98 9.48
C ARG A 12 5.23 -5.19 8.81
N PHE A 13 6.30 -4.96 8.04
CA PHE A 13 7.10 -6.00 7.40
C PHE A 13 8.37 -6.26 8.20
N VAL A 14 8.52 -7.51 8.63
CA VAL A 14 9.75 -8.01 9.25
C VAL A 14 10.38 -9.00 8.27
N THR A 15 11.60 -8.74 7.87
CA THR A 15 12.35 -9.56 6.91
C THR A 15 13.81 -9.64 7.34
N GLY A 16 14.61 -10.54 6.76
CA GLY A 16 16.04 -10.64 7.10
C GLY A 16 16.83 -9.33 6.89
N ARG A 17 16.42 -8.48 5.94
CA ARG A 17 17.05 -7.17 5.70
C ARG A 17 16.52 -6.06 6.62
N TYR A 18 15.33 -6.25 7.18
CA TYR A 18 14.63 -5.30 8.07
C TYR A 18 14.31 -5.98 9.42
N ASP A 19 15.30 -6.66 9.99
CA ASP A 19 15.17 -7.47 11.20
C ASP A 19 15.20 -6.62 12.48
N ARG A 20 16.14 -5.65 12.53
CA ARG A 20 16.34 -4.72 13.65
C ARG A 20 15.46 -3.50 13.56
N ASN A 21 15.16 -3.03 12.35
CA ASN A 21 14.26 -1.92 12.10
C ASN A 21 13.21 -2.32 11.04
N PRO A 22 12.07 -2.87 11.47
CA PRO A 22 10.97 -3.28 10.59
C PRO A 22 10.46 -2.13 9.73
N LEU A 23 10.11 -2.44 8.48
CA LEU A 23 9.46 -1.47 7.61
C LEU A 23 7.98 -1.34 8.00
N VAL A 24 7.52 -0.13 8.27
CA VAL A 24 6.12 0.16 8.62
C VAL A 24 5.50 1.03 7.53
N ILE A 25 4.37 0.59 7.01
CA ILE A 25 3.52 1.37 6.10
C ILE A 25 2.26 1.75 6.87
N GLN A 26 1.95 3.06 6.90
CA GLN A 26 0.76 3.62 7.54
C GLN A 26 0.08 4.60 6.58
N GLY A 27 -1.26 4.60 6.58
CA GLY A 27 -2.07 5.59 5.89
C GLY A 27 -3.56 5.25 5.96
N PRO A 28 -4.44 6.05 5.34
CA PRO A 28 -5.88 5.83 5.42
C PRO A 28 -6.26 4.46 4.86
N GLY A 29 -6.98 3.68 5.67
CA GLY A 29 -7.37 2.31 5.33
C GLY A 29 -8.61 2.19 4.46
N ALA A 30 -9.43 3.24 4.44
CA ALA A 30 -10.67 3.32 3.69
C ALA A 30 -11.04 4.79 3.43
N GLY A 31 -11.82 5.01 2.38
CA GLY A 31 -12.32 6.32 1.97
C GLY A 31 -12.51 6.36 0.45
N PRO A 32 -13.48 7.13 -0.08
CA PRO A 32 -13.78 7.14 -1.51
C PRO A 32 -12.54 7.36 -2.39
N ASP A 33 -11.73 8.35 -2.05
CA ASP A 33 -10.56 8.73 -2.85
C ASP A 33 -9.43 7.70 -2.76
N VAL A 34 -9.14 7.17 -1.56
CA VAL A 34 -8.06 6.20 -1.36
C VAL A 34 -8.40 4.83 -1.96
N THR A 35 -9.68 4.43 -1.89
CA THR A 35 -10.16 3.20 -2.53
C THR A 35 -10.12 3.33 -4.06
N ALA A 36 -10.61 4.45 -4.61
CA ALA A 36 -10.56 4.70 -6.05
C ALA A 36 -9.12 4.75 -6.58
N GLY A 37 -8.21 5.39 -5.83
CA GLY A 37 -6.79 5.42 -6.14
C GLY A 37 -6.15 4.03 -6.19
N GLY A 38 -6.51 3.15 -5.25
CA GLY A 38 -6.06 1.75 -5.24
C GLY A 38 -6.49 0.98 -6.49
N VAL A 39 -7.78 1.06 -6.86
CA VAL A 39 -8.30 0.40 -8.07
C VAL A 39 -7.66 0.97 -9.34
N PHE A 40 -7.49 2.29 -9.41
CA PHE A 40 -6.86 2.94 -10.56
C PHE A 40 -5.40 2.50 -10.75
N ALA A 41 -4.64 2.38 -9.66
CA ALA A 41 -3.27 1.87 -9.70
C ALA A 41 -3.21 0.42 -10.23
N ASP A 42 -4.18 -0.42 -9.86
CA ASP A 42 -4.27 -1.78 -10.38
C ASP A 42 -4.63 -1.82 -11.87
N LEU A 43 -5.50 -0.94 -12.34
CA LEU A 43 -5.79 -0.80 -13.79
C LEU A 43 -4.54 -0.41 -14.59
N LEU A 44 -3.74 0.54 -14.08
CA LEU A 44 -2.47 0.93 -14.71
C LEU A 44 -1.49 -0.24 -14.76
N ARG A 45 -1.41 -1.01 -13.67
CA ARG A 45 -0.56 -2.20 -13.58
C ARG A 45 -0.98 -3.26 -14.59
N VAL A 46 -2.28 -3.53 -14.72
CA VAL A 46 -2.81 -4.46 -15.75
C VAL A 46 -2.47 -3.98 -17.15
N GLY A 47 -2.69 -2.69 -17.44
CA GLY A 47 -2.34 -2.08 -18.73
C GLY A 47 -0.85 -2.23 -19.06
N ALA A 48 0.02 -1.99 -18.07
CA ALA A 48 1.46 -2.16 -18.24
C ALA A 48 1.85 -3.63 -18.48
N TYR A 49 1.25 -4.59 -17.74
CA TYR A 49 1.51 -6.02 -17.96
C TYR A 49 1.08 -6.50 -19.34
N LEU A 50 -0.09 -6.06 -19.82
CA LEU A 50 -0.61 -6.44 -21.14
C LEU A 50 0.15 -5.73 -22.27
N GLY A 51 0.58 -4.49 -22.06
CA GLY A 51 1.37 -3.72 -23.03
C GLY A 51 2.83 -4.15 -23.12
N ALA A 52 3.42 -4.71 -22.06
CA ALA A 52 4.79 -5.24 -22.07
C ALA A 52 4.91 -6.59 -22.81
N GLY A 53 3.79 -7.21 -23.18
CA GLY A 53 3.75 -8.43 -23.99
C GLY A 53 3.49 -8.20 -25.49
N ALA A 54 3.40 -6.95 -25.94
CA ALA A 54 3.18 -6.56 -27.34
C ALA A 54 4.47 -6.09 -28.02
#